data_AF-A0A927R9Q5-F1
#
_entry.id   AF-A0A927R9Q5-F1
#
_cell.length_a   1.000
_cell.length_b   1.000
_cell.length_c   1.000
_cell.angle_alpha   90.00
_cell.angle_beta   90.00
_cell.angle_gamma   90.00
#
_symmetry.space_group_name_H-M   'P 1'
#
loop_
_entity.id
_entity.type
_entity.pdbx_description
1 polymer ?
#
loop_
_entity_poly.entity_id
_entity_poly.type
_entity_poly.pdbx_seq_one_letter_code
_entity_poly.pdbx_strand_id
1 'polypeptide(L)'
;MDHHQDQRLVAAVAAGDEAAVAQALAAGADPDASAGQLRGSVLSEAAGSGRSGVVRMLLEAGAQLRTVRPHTPSALRAAVVGGHPDVVRELLAHGALAAQPGSTPSALTEAISQTSFQPGPATLQTLRLLLAAGATPGTTEEAPLISAIRRSASPVVLRILLEHGAPVDQRRSDDTPAVVLATRRGDHAAVDVLLQAGADPDARDPRGRTALMHAVERDERRVVAALLLAGAATDAVSPDGMTALLLAQGWQRQTVQFMLGERRVGLDNVQINRTAVELVPTGLRIAGDPQLFRLLASAIDIALDDLGEPEWQARTGRDPEVARAFAQRLRDDVVPAASGSWHELDATVDEFRSARSALAEIAYGTTPVTPDGSSRADIVDLLQELDRQPG
;
A
#
# COMPACT_ATOMS: atom_id res chain seq x y z
N MET A 1 42.63 31.58 -16.18
CA MET A 1 41.54 30.60 -16.37
C MET A 1 41.60 30.20 -17.83
N ASP A 2 42.05 28.98 -18.10
CA ASP A 2 42.33 28.52 -19.46
C ASP A 2 41.07 27.88 -20.06
N HIS A 3 40.25 28.71 -20.71
CA HIS A 3 38.95 28.30 -21.28
C HIS A 3 39.06 27.12 -22.25
N HIS A 4 40.26 26.89 -22.80
CA HIS A 4 40.56 25.75 -23.66
C HIS A 4 40.62 24.42 -22.88
N GLN A 5 41.13 24.41 -21.65
CA GLN A 5 41.17 23.19 -20.81
C GLN A 5 39.77 22.84 -20.30
N ASP A 6 38.95 23.83 -19.97
CA ASP A 6 37.57 23.61 -19.55
C ASP A 6 36.74 22.96 -20.68
N GLN A 7 36.91 23.42 -21.93
CA GLN A 7 36.24 22.82 -23.09
C GLN A 7 36.70 21.38 -23.36
N ARG A 8 38.00 21.10 -23.14
CA ARG A 8 38.53 19.72 -23.23
C ARG A 8 37.97 18.82 -22.15
N LEU A 9 37.83 19.33 -20.92
CA LEU A 9 37.21 18.60 -19.82
C LEU A 9 35.73 18.30 -20.14
N VAL A 10 34.96 19.30 -20.61
CA VAL A 10 33.55 19.10 -21.00
C VAL A 10 33.41 18.03 -22.08
N ALA A 11 34.24 18.07 -23.12
CA ALA A 11 34.21 17.06 -24.19
C ALA A 11 34.60 15.66 -23.69
N ALA A 12 35.63 15.56 -22.83
CA ALA A 12 36.05 14.30 -22.23
C ALA A 12 34.96 13.72 -21.30
N VAL A 13 34.33 14.57 -20.49
CA VAL A 13 33.21 14.21 -19.61
C VAL A 13 31.99 13.79 -20.41
N ALA A 14 31.72 14.39 -21.58
CA ALA A 14 30.63 14.03 -22.50
C ALA A 14 30.92 12.76 -23.32
N ALA A 15 32.20 12.42 -23.55
CA ALA A 15 32.62 11.16 -24.18
C ALA A 15 32.77 9.98 -23.18
N GLY A 16 33.06 10.27 -21.91
CA GLY A 16 33.21 9.27 -20.85
C GLY A 16 34.62 8.70 -20.81
N ASP A 17 35.57 9.42 -21.41
CA ASP A 17 36.97 9.04 -21.49
C ASP A 17 37.67 9.42 -20.19
N GLU A 18 37.85 8.42 -19.32
CA GLU A 18 38.46 8.63 -18.01
C GLU A 18 39.90 9.15 -18.11
N ALA A 19 40.66 8.70 -19.11
CA ALA A 19 42.05 9.12 -19.30
C ALA A 19 42.12 10.59 -19.74
N ALA A 20 41.24 11.02 -20.64
CA ALA A 20 41.16 12.41 -21.07
C ALA A 20 40.67 13.33 -19.94
N VAL A 21 39.75 12.86 -19.08
CA VAL A 21 39.31 13.61 -17.89
C VAL A 21 40.48 13.80 -16.92
N ALA A 22 41.22 12.74 -16.60
CA ALA A 22 42.39 12.82 -15.72
C ALA A 22 43.45 13.78 -16.25
N GLN A 23 43.73 13.75 -17.56
CA GLN A 23 44.67 14.68 -18.20
C GLN A 23 44.20 16.13 -18.12
N ALA A 24 42.92 16.40 -18.36
CA ALA A 24 42.37 17.75 -18.31
C ALA A 24 42.41 18.32 -16.89
N LEU A 25 42.06 17.53 -15.88
CA LEU A 25 42.15 17.93 -14.47
C LEU A 25 43.60 18.18 -14.03
N ALA A 26 44.54 17.32 -14.43
CA ALA A 26 45.96 17.51 -14.16
C ALA A 26 46.55 18.76 -14.84
N ALA A 27 45.97 19.17 -15.99
CA ALA A 27 46.32 20.40 -16.69
C ALA A 27 45.70 21.67 -16.07
N GLY A 28 44.93 21.55 -14.98
CA GLY A 28 44.32 22.67 -14.26
C GLY A 28 42.96 23.11 -14.81
N ALA A 29 42.23 22.24 -15.52
CA ALA A 29 40.83 22.48 -15.86
C ALA A 29 39.97 22.65 -14.59
N ASP A 30 38.97 23.52 -14.66
CA ASP A 30 38.06 23.74 -13.54
C ASP A 30 37.10 22.54 -13.38
N PRO A 31 37.12 21.81 -12.25
CA PRO A 31 36.20 20.68 -12.00
C PRO A 31 34.72 21.11 -11.92
N ASP A 32 34.44 22.42 -11.82
CA ASP A 32 33.09 22.99 -11.85
C ASP A 32 32.70 23.60 -13.21
N ALA A 33 33.46 23.27 -14.27
CA ALA A 33 33.18 23.74 -15.62
C ALA A 33 31.71 23.48 -16.04
N SER A 34 31.14 24.44 -16.77
CA SER A 34 29.77 24.35 -17.26
C SER A 34 29.68 23.47 -18.52
N ALA A 35 28.80 22.49 -18.51
CA ALA A 35 28.60 21.50 -19.56
C ALA A 35 27.17 21.55 -20.15
N GLY A 36 27.04 21.18 -21.43
CA GLY A 36 25.78 21.11 -22.17
C GLY A 36 25.07 22.45 -22.45
N GLN A 37 23.94 22.39 -23.16
CA GLN A 37 23.13 23.57 -23.50
C GLN A 37 22.42 24.19 -22.29
N LEU A 38 22.12 23.39 -21.27
CA LEU A 38 21.50 23.83 -20.02
C LEU A 38 22.53 24.42 -19.04
N ARG A 39 23.82 24.41 -19.40
CA ARG A 39 24.94 24.87 -18.56
C ARG A 39 24.88 24.28 -17.14
N GLY A 40 24.69 22.96 -17.05
CA GLY A 40 24.88 22.21 -15.80
C GLY A 40 26.37 22.09 -15.48
N SER A 41 26.75 21.55 -14.32
CA SER A 41 28.17 21.23 -14.07
C SER A 41 28.58 19.96 -14.81
N VAL A 42 29.87 19.84 -15.17
CA VAL A 42 30.44 18.57 -15.67
C VAL A 42 30.13 17.40 -14.74
N LEU A 43 30.09 17.63 -13.42
CA LEU A 43 29.69 16.62 -12.44
C LEU A 43 28.22 16.18 -12.62
N SER A 44 27.30 17.11 -12.92
CA SER A 44 25.90 16.78 -13.16
C SER A 44 25.68 15.98 -14.45
N GLU A 45 26.46 16.28 -15.50
CA GLU A 45 26.38 15.55 -16.77
C GLU A 45 26.95 14.12 -16.63
N ALA A 46 28.10 13.99 -15.98
CA ALA A 46 28.70 12.69 -15.66
C ALA A 46 27.73 11.84 -14.82
N ALA A 47 27.08 12.47 -13.83
CA ALA A 47 26.16 11.80 -12.93
C ALA A 47 24.87 11.34 -13.63
N GLY A 48 24.27 12.18 -14.47
CA GLY A 48 23.08 11.83 -15.26
C GLY A 48 23.32 10.79 -16.34
N SER A 49 24.58 10.61 -16.75
CA SER A 49 24.99 9.58 -17.73
C SER A 49 25.52 8.30 -17.08
N GLY A 50 25.57 8.22 -15.75
CA GLY A 50 25.98 7.01 -15.03
C GLY A 50 27.49 6.71 -15.05
N ARG A 51 28.33 7.74 -15.24
CA ARG A 51 29.78 7.57 -15.43
C ARG A 51 30.51 7.58 -14.08
N SER A 52 30.37 6.51 -13.31
CA SER A 52 30.89 6.43 -11.93
C SER A 52 32.39 6.76 -11.81
N GLY A 53 33.23 6.25 -12.72
CA GLY A 53 34.67 6.56 -12.72
C GLY A 53 34.96 8.06 -12.92
N VAL A 54 34.26 8.68 -13.87
CA VAL A 54 34.34 10.14 -14.10
C VAL A 54 33.82 10.94 -12.91
N VAL A 55 32.70 10.53 -12.31
CA VAL A 55 32.14 11.17 -11.10
C VAL A 55 33.16 11.13 -9.97
N ARG A 56 33.81 9.99 -9.72
CA ARG A 56 34.83 9.86 -8.68
C ARG A 56 36.02 10.79 -8.90
N MET A 57 36.56 10.85 -10.11
CA MET A 57 37.68 11.75 -10.42
C MET A 57 37.30 13.22 -10.24
N LEU A 58 36.09 13.61 -10.62
CA LEU A 58 35.61 14.99 -10.42
C LEU A 58 35.44 15.31 -8.93
N LEU A 59 34.94 14.37 -8.12
CA LEU A 59 34.82 14.54 -6.66
C LEU A 59 36.20 14.62 -5.98
N GLU A 60 37.16 13.79 -6.38
CA GLU A 60 38.55 13.83 -5.89
C GLU A 60 39.25 15.15 -6.25
N ALA A 61 38.91 15.73 -7.41
CA ALA A 61 39.38 17.05 -7.83
C ALA A 61 38.69 18.22 -7.10
N GLY A 62 37.72 17.94 -6.22
CA GLY A 62 37.03 18.96 -5.41
C GLY A 62 35.81 19.59 -6.09
N ALA A 63 35.19 18.93 -7.08
CA ALA A 63 33.97 19.42 -7.71
C ALA A 63 32.86 19.70 -6.68
N GLN A 64 32.16 20.82 -6.86
CA GLN A 64 31.09 21.23 -5.97
C GLN A 64 29.84 20.36 -6.16
N LEU A 65 29.30 19.90 -5.04
CA LEU A 65 28.03 19.16 -4.96
C LEU A 65 26.80 20.08 -5.10
N ARG A 66 27.01 21.39 -4.94
CA ARG A 66 25.97 22.40 -5.09
C ARG A 66 25.67 22.70 -6.55
N THR A 67 24.45 23.15 -6.83
CA THR A 67 24.12 23.58 -8.18
C THR A 67 24.83 24.89 -8.47
N VAL A 68 25.36 25.02 -9.69
CA VAL A 68 25.95 26.28 -10.15
C VAL A 68 24.85 27.33 -10.38
N ARG A 69 23.60 26.92 -10.66
CA ARG A 69 22.43 27.79 -10.81
C ARG A 69 21.16 27.24 -10.13
N PRO A 70 20.19 28.11 -9.79
CA PRO A 70 18.96 27.70 -9.10
C PRO A 70 18.09 26.70 -9.88
N HIS A 71 18.12 26.72 -11.21
CA HIS A 71 17.23 25.91 -12.07
C HIS A 71 17.90 24.69 -12.71
N THR A 72 19.22 24.50 -12.52
CA THR A 72 19.94 23.33 -13.06
C THR A 72 19.86 22.16 -12.08
N PRO A 73 19.62 20.92 -12.52
CA PRO A 73 19.62 19.76 -11.62
C PRO A 73 21.01 19.61 -10.97
N SER A 74 21.02 19.31 -9.67
CA SER A 74 22.26 18.93 -8.97
C SER A 74 22.80 17.62 -9.51
N ALA A 75 24.06 17.30 -9.24
CA ALA A 75 24.61 16.00 -9.60
C ALA A 75 23.80 14.83 -9.01
N LEU A 76 23.32 14.98 -7.78
CA LEU A 76 22.45 13.99 -7.14
C LEU A 76 21.12 13.85 -7.89
N ARG A 77 20.47 14.96 -8.26
CA ARG A 77 19.22 14.92 -9.03
C ARG A 77 19.42 14.35 -10.43
N ALA A 78 20.51 14.69 -11.10
CA ALA A 78 20.85 14.14 -12.41
C ALA A 78 21.06 12.62 -12.33
N ALA A 79 21.77 12.11 -11.32
CA ALA A 79 21.93 10.67 -11.10
C ALA A 79 20.59 9.95 -10.82
N VAL A 80 19.69 10.60 -10.07
CA VAL A 80 18.33 10.09 -9.83
C VAL A 80 17.51 10.04 -11.12
N VAL A 81 17.59 11.08 -11.97
CA VAL A 81 16.94 11.13 -13.30
C VAL A 81 17.50 10.10 -14.28
N GLY A 82 18.81 9.88 -14.25
CA GLY A 82 19.46 8.84 -15.06
C GLY A 82 19.20 7.41 -14.54
N GLY A 83 18.65 7.24 -13.33
CA GLY A 83 18.40 5.92 -12.76
C GLY A 83 19.68 5.18 -12.36
N HIS A 84 20.71 5.90 -11.90
CA HIS A 84 22.04 5.34 -11.60
C HIS A 84 22.30 5.23 -10.08
N PRO A 85 21.86 4.15 -9.41
CA PRO A 85 21.98 4.02 -7.96
C PRO A 85 23.43 4.00 -7.45
N ASP A 86 24.38 3.55 -8.28
CA ASP A 86 25.79 3.51 -7.89
C ASP A 86 26.40 4.91 -7.78
N VAL A 87 26.09 5.77 -8.74
CA VAL A 87 26.45 7.19 -8.70
C VAL A 87 25.74 7.90 -7.53
N VAL A 88 24.46 7.59 -7.30
CA VAL A 88 23.72 8.13 -6.15
C VAL A 88 24.42 7.77 -4.84
N ARG A 89 24.85 6.51 -4.67
CA ARG A 89 25.58 6.06 -3.48
C ARG A 89 26.89 6.83 -3.28
N GLU A 90 27.67 7.01 -4.34
CA GLU A 90 28.93 7.76 -4.28
C GLU A 90 28.70 9.24 -3.91
N LEU A 91 27.70 9.89 -4.51
CA LEU A 91 27.36 11.28 -4.20
C LEU A 91 26.84 11.44 -2.76
N LEU A 92 26.04 10.50 -2.27
CA LEU A 92 25.56 10.50 -0.88
C LEU A 92 26.71 10.32 0.11
N ALA A 93 27.68 9.45 -0.18
CA ALA A 93 28.88 9.27 0.66
C ALA A 93 29.71 10.56 0.80
N HIS A 94 29.68 11.44 -0.21
CA HIS A 94 30.33 12.75 -0.19
C HIS A 94 29.45 13.87 0.40
N GLY A 95 28.27 13.55 0.96
CA GLY A 95 27.41 14.51 1.63
C GLY A 95 26.54 15.37 0.70
N ALA A 96 26.27 14.91 -0.53
CA ALA A 96 25.49 15.66 -1.52
C ALA A 96 24.07 16.05 -1.04
N LEU A 97 23.50 15.28 -0.11
CA LEU A 97 22.18 15.55 0.47
C LEU A 97 22.19 16.81 1.37
N ALA A 98 23.20 16.94 2.24
CA ALA A 98 23.37 18.12 3.11
C ALA A 98 23.78 19.37 2.34
N ALA A 99 24.34 19.21 1.13
CA ALA A 99 24.72 20.31 0.28
C ALA A 99 23.52 21.05 -0.34
N GLN A 100 22.30 20.49 -0.33
CA GLN A 100 21.14 20.97 -1.11
C GLN A 100 19.86 21.21 -0.28
N PRO A 101 19.89 21.92 0.87
CA PRO A 101 18.66 22.22 1.61
C PRO A 101 17.79 23.18 0.78
N GLY A 102 16.63 22.70 0.31
CA GLY A 102 15.62 23.55 -0.34
C GLY A 102 15.64 23.63 -1.88
N SER A 103 16.44 22.82 -2.59
CA SER A 103 16.28 22.70 -4.05
C SER A 103 14.94 22.02 -4.36
N THR A 104 14.04 22.73 -5.04
CA THR A 104 12.75 22.19 -5.50
C THR A 104 12.82 21.78 -6.98
N PRO A 105 12.31 20.59 -7.35
CA PRO A 105 11.93 19.47 -6.48
C PRO A 105 13.16 18.80 -5.81
N SER A 106 12.93 18.20 -4.63
CA SER A 106 13.99 17.48 -3.91
C SER A 106 14.39 16.20 -4.66
N ALA A 107 15.59 15.67 -4.39
CA ALA A 107 16.02 14.38 -4.96
C ALA A 107 15.06 13.23 -4.60
N LEU A 108 14.45 13.27 -3.41
CA LEU A 108 13.45 12.29 -2.98
C LEU A 108 12.14 12.43 -3.77
N THR A 109 11.63 13.66 -3.94
CA THR A 109 10.43 13.93 -4.74
C THR A 109 10.65 13.53 -6.20
N GLU A 110 11.84 13.79 -6.75
CA GLU A 110 12.23 13.37 -8.09
C GLU A 110 12.27 11.84 -8.23
N ALA A 111 12.85 11.14 -7.25
CA ALA A 111 12.86 9.67 -7.26
C ALA A 111 11.44 9.10 -7.24
N ILE A 112 10.56 9.67 -6.40
CA ILE A 112 9.12 9.31 -6.35
C ILE A 112 8.44 9.64 -7.68
N SER A 113 8.80 10.75 -8.32
CA SER A 113 8.22 11.17 -9.61
C SER A 113 8.39 10.10 -10.70
N GLN A 114 9.52 9.39 -10.66
CA GLN A 114 9.91 8.32 -11.58
C GLN A 114 9.37 6.93 -11.21
N THR A 115 8.66 6.80 -10.10
CA THR A 115 8.00 5.54 -9.72
C THR A 115 6.60 5.37 -10.33
N SER A 116 6.16 6.35 -11.13
CA SER A 116 4.94 6.25 -11.93
C SER A 116 5.11 5.16 -12.99
N PHE A 117 4.17 4.20 -13.05
CA PHE A 117 4.20 3.03 -13.95
C PHE A 117 5.32 2.02 -13.61
N GLN A 118 4.98 0.93 -12.90
CA GLN A 118 5.86 -0.20 -12.53
C GLN A 118 7.34 0.16 -12.30
N PRO A 119 7.70 0.62 -11.08
CA PRO A 119 9.06 1.07 -10.80
C PRO A 119 10.06 -0.07 -10.97
N GLY A 120 11.11 0.18 -11.77
CA GLY A 120 12.22 -0.76 -11.92
C GLY A 120 13.04 -0.92 -10.63
N PRO A 121 13.85 -2.00 -10.52
CA PRO A 121 14.64 -2.28 -9.33
C PRO A 121 15.65 -1.16 -9.01
N ALA A 122 16.21 -0.51 -10.03
CA ALA A 122 17.12 0.62 -9.88
C ALA A 122 16.44 1.82 -9.20
N THR A 123 15.21 2.17 -9.60
CA THR A 123 14.44 3.29 -9.01
C THR A 123 14.11 3.03 -7.54
N LEU A 124 13.69 1.80 -7.22
CA LEU A 124 13.43 1.40 -5.83
C LEU A 124 14.70 1.42 -4.98
N GLN A 125 15.83 1.00 -5.55
CA GLN A 125 17.13 1.05 -4.87
C GLN A 125 17.56 2.49 -4.61
N THR A 126 17.41 3.38 -5.59
CA THR A 126 17.68 4.81 -5.45
C THR A 126 16.82 5.43 -4.35
N LEU A 127 15.53 5.09 -4.30
CA LEU A 127 14.62 5.56 -3.25
C LEU A 127 15.10 5.14 -1.85
N ARG A 128 15.47 3.86 -1.67
CA ARG A 128 16.00 3.36 -0.40
C ARG A 128 17.32 4.04 -0.01
N LEU A 129 18.23 4.25 -0.96
CA LEU A 129 19.50 4.93 -0.70
C LEU A 129 19.28 6.36 -0.20
N LEU A 130 18.36 7.10 -0.84
CA LEU A 130 18.04 8.48 -0.43
C LEU A 130 17.46 8.52 0.99
N LEU A 131 16.51 7.63 1.30
CA LEU A 131 15.89 7.56 2.62
C LEU A 131 16.89 7.12 3.71
N ALA A 132 17.73 6.12 3.43
CA ALA A 132 18.78 5.66 4.34
C ALA A 132 19.85 6.75 4.61
N ALA A 133 20.11 7.64 3.65
CA ALA A 133 20.99 8.79 3.82
C ALA A 133 20.35 9.96 4.58
N GLY A 134 19.11 9.80 5.07
CA GLY A 134 18.42 10.81 5.87
C GLY A 134 17.63 11.83 5.06
N ALA A 135 17.26 11.53 3.81
CA ALA A 135 16.32 12.38 3.08
C ALA A 135 14.97 12.39 3.80
N THR A 136 14.66 13.50 4.48
CA THR A 136 13.48 13.57 5.36
C THR A 136 12.20 13.59 4.54
N PRO A 137 11.25 12.68 4.80
CA PRO A 137 9.97 12.65 4.11
C PRO A 137 8.94 13.66 4.65
N GLY A 138 9.35 14.72 5.35
CA GLY A 138 8.51 15.29 6.40
C GLY A 138 8.07 16.75 6.34
N THR A 139 8.80 17.70 5.73
CA THR A 139 8.62 19.11 6.19
C THR A 139 8.62 20.21 5.14
N THR A 140 8.76 19.92 3.85
CA THR A 140 8.74 20.96 2.81
C THR A 140 7.71 20.66 1.73
N GLU A 141 6.69 21.53 1.65
CA GLU A 141 5.60 21.77 0.67
C GLU A 141 4.98 20.66 -0.20
N GLU A 142 5.64 19.53 -0.44
CA GLU A 142 5.03 18.33 -0.99
C GLU A 142 5.53 17.10 -0.22
N ALA A 143 4.82 16.77 0.86
CA ALA A 143 5.08 15.61 1.68
C ALA A 143 5.16 14.34 0.78
N PRO A 144 6.29 13.61 0.75
CA PRO A 144 6.55 12.46 -0.11
C PRO A 144 5.44 11.41 -0.21
N LEU A 145 4.73 11.10 0.88
CA LEU A 145 3.62 10.16 0.84
C LEU A 145 2.46 10.72 0.00
N ILE A 146 2.14 12.01 0.17
CA ILE A 146 1.13 12.71 -0.64
C ILE A 146 1.53 12.76 -2.12
N SER A 147 2.81 13.00 -2.43
CA SER A 147 3.29 12.97 -3.82
C SER A 147 3.14 11.59 -4.45
N ALA A 148 3.51 10.52 -3.73
CA ALA A 148 3.34 9.15 -4.17
C ALA A 148 1.87 8.82 -4.46
N ILE A 149 0.95 9.19 -3.57
CA ILE A 149 -0.50 8.99 -3.75
C ILE A 149 -1.03 9.79 -4.95
N ARG A 150 -0.65 11.07 -5.10
CA ARG A 150 -1.07 11.92 -6.24
C ARG A 150 -0.64 11.36 -7.59
N ARG A 151 0.45 10.61 -7.63
CA ARG A 151 0.99 10.01 -8.84
C ARG A 151 0.55 8.55 -9.04
N SER A 152 -0.30 8.03 -8.15
CA SER A 152 -0.68 6.61 -8.12
C SER A 152 0.55 5.71 -8.18
N ALA A 153 1.55 6.03 -7.36
CA ALA A 153 2.76 5.24 -7.24
C ALA A 153 2.43 3.83 -6.75
N SER A 154 3.29 2.85 -7.08
CA SER A 154 3.10 1.48 -6.65
C SER A 154 2.97 1.38 -5.11
N PRO A 155 2.14 0.48 -4.58
CA PRO A 155 2.02 0.22 -3.14
C PRO A 155 3.37 -0.04 -2.45
N VAL A 156 4.34 -0.60 -3.18
CA VAL A 156 5.72 -0.82 -2.70
C VAL A 156 6.41 0.50 -2.32
N VAL A 157 6.18 1.57 -3.09
CA VAL A 157 6.76 2.89 -2.82
C VAL A 157 6.18 3.47 -1.53
N LEU A 158 4.87 3.33 -1.33
CA LEU A 158 4.21 3.78 -0.11
C LEU A 158 4.75 3.02 1.11
N ARG A 159 4.90 1.69 1.02
CA ARG A 159 5.50 0.87 2.09
C ARG A 159 6.92 1.32 2.42
N ILE A 160 7.77 1.51 1.42
CA ILE A 160 9.16 1.99 1.62
C ILE A 160 9.17 3.34 2.34
N LEU A 161 8.31 4.29 1.96
CA LEU A 161 8.23 5.60 2.61
C LEU A 161 7.80 5.48 4.08
N LEU A 162 6.76 4.67 4.36
CA LEU A 162 6.25 4.44 5.72
C LEU A 162 7.28 3.72 6.61
N GLU A 163 7.98 2.71 6.08
CA GLU A 163 9.08 2.00 6.76
C GLU A 163 10.23 2.93 7.16
N HIS A 164 10.47 3.99 6.38
CA HIS A 164 11.49 5.00 6.66
C HIS A 164 10.95 6.24 7.40
N GLY A 165 9.83 6.08 8.12
CA GLY A 165 9.33 7.08 9.06
C GLY A 165 8.52 8.22 8.42
N ALA A 166 8.02 8.04 7.19
CA ALA A 166 7.03 8.97 6.65
C ALA A 166 5.75 8.94 7.51
N PRO A 167 5.24 10.08 8.00
CA PRO A 167 4.01 10.10 8.78
C PRO A 167 2.83 9.57 7.95
N VAL A 168 2.09 8.60 8.50
CA VAL A 168 0.94 7.97 7.82
C VAL A 168 -0.27 8.92 7.71
N ASP A 169 -0.38 9.85 8.64
CA ASP A 169 -1.43 10.86 8.78
C ASP A 169 -1.14 12.15 8.00
N GLN A 170 -0.19 12.11 7.06
CA GLN A 170 0.16 13.25 6.22
C GLN A 170 -1.07 13.88 5.57
N ARG A 171 -1.04 15.21 5.49
CA ARG A 171 -2.08 16.00 4.84
C ARG A 171 -1.51 16.71 3.63
N ARG A 172 -2.32 16.81 2.58
CA ARG A 172 -2.02 17.65 1.41
C ARG A 172 -2.10 19.13 1.79
N SER A 173 -1.59 20.01 0.94
CA SER A 173 -1.66 21.48 1.10
C SER A 173 -3.05 22.06 1.32
N ASP A 174 -4.11 21.33 0.94
CA ASP A 174 -5.50 21.73 1.23
C ASP A 174 -6.03 21.11 2.53
N ASP A 175 -5.19 20.52 3.38
CA ASP A 175 -5.55 19.78 4.58
C ASP A 175 -6.29 18.44 4.36
N THR A 176 -6.34 17.91 3.12
CA THR A 176 -6.87 16.54 2.90
C THR A 176 -5.91 15.49 3.47
N PRO A 177 -6.38 14.57 4.35
CA PRO A 177 -5.60 13.41 4.82
C PRO A 177 -5.19 12.46 3.68
N ALA A 178 -4.04 11.79 3.83
CA ALA A 178 -3.51 10.83 2.87
C ALA A 178 -4.52 9.73 2.51
N VAL A 179 -5.18 9.13 3.51
CA VAL A 179 -6.18 8.07 3.31
C VAL A 179 -7.37 8.56 2.46
N VAL A 180 -7.89 9.76 2.76
CA VAL A 180 -8.99 10.37 1.99
C VAL A 180 -8.53 10.70 0.57
N LEU A 181 -7.31 11.20 0.40
CA LEU A 181 -6.76 11.47 -0.92
C LEU A 181 -6.65 10.21 -1.78
N ALA A 182 -6.17 9.10 -1.22
CA ALA A 182 -6.10 7.80 -1.89
C ALA A 182 -7.49 7.30 -2.28
N THR A 183 -8.47 7.40 -1.37
CA THR A 183 -9.86 7.04 -1.64
C THR A 183 -10.48 7.87 -2.77
N ARG A 184 -10.29 9.20 -2.79
CA ARG A 184 -10.80 10.07 -3.86
C ARG A 184 -10.25 9.71 -5.24
N ARG A 185 -9.07 9.09 -5.30
CA ARG A 185 -8.45 8.62 -6.54
C ARG A 185 -8.90 7.21 -6.95
N GLY A 186 -9.63 6.49 -6.09
CA GLY A 186 -9.96 5.08 -6.32
C GLY A 186 -8.74 4.15 -6.18
N ASP A 187 -7.67 4.58 -5.51
CA ASP A 187 -6.45 3.80 -5.38
C ASP A 187 -6.56 2.84 -4.19
N HIS A 188 -7.23 1.71 -4.40
CA HIS A 188 -7.54 0.75 -3.33
C HIS A 188 -6.27 0.21 -2.66
N ALA A 189 -5.24 -0.08 -3.46
CA ALA A 189 -4.00 -0.63 -2.94
C ALA A 189 -3.25 0.40 -2.08
N ALA A 190 -3.32 1.69 -2.42
CA ALA A 190 -2.81 2.74 -1.55
C ALA A 190 -3.61 2.84 -0.25
N VAL A 191 -4.95 2.75 -0.31
CA VAL A 191 -5.80 2.74 0.90
C VAL A 191 -5.44 1.57 1.81
N ASP A 192 -5.30 0.36 1.28
CA ASP A 192 -4.94 -0.83 2.05
C ASP A 192 -3.59 -0.65 2.76
N VAL A 193 -2.57 -0.12 2.06
CA VAL A 193 -1.25 0.15 2.66
C VAL A 193 -1.34 1.18 3.78
N LEU A 194 -2.09 2.25 3.59
CA LEU A 194 -2.24 3.31 4.60
C LEU A 194 -2.97 2.78 5.85
N LEU A 195 -4.06 2.03 5.68
CA LEU A 195 -4.81 1.45 6.80
C LEU A 195 -3.97 0.41 7.55
N GLN A 196 -3.24 -0.46 6.84
CA GLN A 196 -2.30 -1.42 7.46
C GLN A 196 -1.18 -0.72 8.26
N ALA A 197 -0.80 0.50 7.85
CA ALA A 197 0.18 1.31 8.55
C ALA A 197 -0.43 2.16 9.69
N GLY A 198 -1.70 1.95 10.03
CA GLY A 198 -2.37 2.63 11.13
C GLY A 198 -2.91 4.02 10.79
N ALA A 199 -3.20 4.31 9.52
CA ALA A 199 -3.94 5.52 9.15
C ALA A 199 -5.31 5.54 9.86
N ASP A 200 -5.68 6.69 10.41
CA ASP A 200 -7.02 6.92 10.98
C ASP A 200 -8.09 6.77 9.89
N PRO A 201 -8.96 5.74 9.94
CA PRO A 201 -9.99 5.52 8.93
C PRO A 201 -11.09 6.60 8.95
N ASP A 202 -11.22 7.33 10.07
CA ASP A 202 -12.22 8.37 10.29
C ASP A 202 -11.68 9.78 10.06
N ALA A 203 -10.45 9.89 9.55
CA ALA A 203 -9.85 11.16 9.20
C ALA A 203 -10.76 11.98 8.26
N ARG A 204 -11.00 13.23 8.65
CA ARG A 204 -11.87 14.16 7.91
C ARG A 204 -11.07 15.06 6.99
N ASP A 205 -11.58 15.23 5.78
CA ASP A 205 -11.13 16.27 4.85
C ASP A 205 -11.70 17.66 5.24
N PRO A 206 -11.30 18.75 4.57
CA PRO A 206 -11.77 20.10 4.87
C PRO A 206 -13.28 20.30 4.68
N ARG A 207 -13.95 19.39 3.95
CA ARG A 207 -15.41 19.38 3.80
C ARG A 207 -16.08 18.59 4.92
N GLY A 208 -15.32 18.14 5.92
CA GLY A 208 -15.80 17.33 7.03
C GLY A 208 -16.18 15.90 6.65
N ARG A 209 -15.79 15.42 5.45
CA ARG A 209 -16.13 14.08 4.94
C ARG A 209 -15.02 13.08 5.25
N THR A 210 -15.41 11.86 5.62
CA THR A 210 -14.50 10.73 5.89
C THR A 210 -14.16 9.97 4.61
N ALA A 211 -13.11 9.14 4.64
CA ALA A 211 -12.78 8.26 3.52
C ALA A 211 -13.96 7.36 3.13
N LEU A 212 -14.72 6.86 4.13
CA LEU A 212 -15.89 6.00 3.89
C LEU A 212 -16.96 6.69 3.04
N MET A 213 -17.27 7.96 3.34
CA MET A 213 -18.24 8.74 2.56
C MET A 213 -17.82 8.90 1.10
N HIS A 214 -16.54 9.19 0.85
CA HIS A 214 -16.01 9.29 -0.52
C HIS A 214 -16.03 7.94 -1.25
N ALA A 215 -15.71 6.85 -0.57
CA ALA A 215 -15.76 5.50 -1.15
C ALA A 215 -17.18 5.10 -1.56
N VAL A 216 -18.17 5.42 -0.72
CA VAL A 216 -19.59 5.18 -0.98
C VAL A 216 -20.09 5.97 -2.18
N GLU A 217 -19.83 7.29 -2.22
CA GLU A 217 -20.23 8.18 -3.32
C GLU A 217 -19.73 7.65 -4.67
N ARG A 218 -18.56 7.00 -4.66
CA ARG A 218 -17.89 6.45 -5.85
C ARG A 218 -18.20 4.98 -6.17
N ASP A 219 -18.97 4.28 -5.34
CA ASP A 219 -19.26 2.83 -5.45
C ASP A 219 -18.02 1.93 -5.32
N GLU A 220 -17.01 2.39 -4.59
CA GLU A 220 -15.73 1.70 -4.48
C GLU A 220 -15.80 0.59 -3.41
N ARG A 221 -16.52 -0.48 -3.72
CA ARG A 221 -16.84 -1.60 -2.80
C ARG A 221 -15.62 -2.15 -2.07
N ARG A 222 -14.48 -2.27 -2.76
CA ARG A 222 -13.22 -2.73 -2.16
C ARG A 222 -12.70 -1.77 -1.09
N VAL A 223 -12.79 -0.46 -1.33
CA VAL A 223 -12.38 0.57 -0.36
C VAL A 223 -13.35 0.64 0.80
N VAL A 224 -14.65 0.53 0.54
CA VAL A 224 -15.67 0.41 1.59
C VAL A 224 -15.37 -0.79 2.48
N ALA A 225 -15.03 -1.94 1.90
CA ALA A 225 -14.61 -3.10 2.67
C ALA A 225 -13.34 -2.81 3.51
N ALA A 226 -12.28 -2.30 2.88
CA ALA A 226 -11.03 -2.01 3.60
C ALA A 226 -11.24 -1.07 4.79
N LEU A 227 -11.99 0.03 4.60
CA LEU A 227 -12.26 1.01 5.64
C LEU A 227 -13.08 0.44 6.80
N LEU A 228 -14.14 -0.32 6.50
CA LEU A 228 -14.96 -0.92 7.53
C LEU A 228 -14.21 -2.04 8.31
N LEU A 229 -13.32 -2.79 7.65
CA LEU A 229 -12.44 -3.75 8.34
C LEU A 229 -11.43 -3.04 9.25
N ALA A 230 -11.00 -1.84 8.86
CA ALA A 230 -10.15 -0.99 9.68
C ALA A 230 -10.92 -0.25 10.81
N GLY A 231 -12.23 -0.47 10.95
CA GLY A 231 -13.04 0.10 12.03
C GLY A 231 -13.62 1.49 11.74
N ALA A 232 -13.73 1.90 10.47
CA ALA A 232 -14.34 3.18 10.10
C ALA A 232 -15.77 3.33 10.67
N ALA A 233 -16.06 4.49 11.25
CA ALA A 233 -17.38 4.84 11.78
C ALA A 233 -18.41 4.97 10.64
N THR A 234 -19.46 4.14 10.70
CA THR A 234 -20.57 4.15 9.74
C THR A 234 -21.59 5.26 10.00
N ASP A 235 -21.63 5.76 11.24
CA ASP A 235 -22.55 6.78 11.74
C ASP A 235 -21.96 8.20 11.69
N ALA A 236 -20.72 8.36 11.22
CA ALA A 236 -20.11 9.67 11.02
C ALA A 236 -21.00 10.55 10.14
N VAL A 237 -21.20 11.80 10.58
CA VAL A 237 -22.05 12.79 9.90
C VAL A 237 -21.18 13.89 9.30
N SER A 238 -21.37 14.18 8.01
CA SER A 238 -20.75 15.32 7.33
C SER A 238 -21.48 16.63 7.64
N PRO A 239 -20.89 17.81 7.35
CA PRO A 239 -21.51 19.10 7.64
C PRO A 239 -22.87 19.35 6.97
N ASP A 240 -23.14 18.69 5.85
CA ASP A 240 -24.42 18.69 5.14
C ASP A 240 -25.43 17.66 5.69
N GLY A 241 -25.13 17.02 6.83
CA GLY A 241 -26.01 16.08 7.51
C GLY A 241 -26.02 14.67 6.90
N MET A 242 -25.07 14.36 6.02
CA MET A 242 -25.03 13.08 5.32
C MET A 242 -24.17 12.07 6.10
N THR A 243 -24.69 10.86 6.26
CA THR A 243 -23.92 9.68 6.68
C THR A 243 -23.48 8.88 5.46
N ALA A 244 -22.55 7.94 5.64
CA ALA A 244 -22.21 6.97 4.62
C ALA A 244 -23.47 6.25 4.08
N LEU A 245 -24.40 5.89 4.96
CA LEU A 245 -25.65 5.23 4.58
C LEU A 245 -26.57 6.13 3.75
N LEU A 246 -26.78 7.39 4.17
CA LEU A 246 -27.61 8.34 3.43
C LEU A 246 -27.06 8.62 2.03
N LEU A 247 -25.73 8.66 1.89
CA LEU A 247 -25.08 8.75 0.57
C LEU A 247 -25.38 7.50 -0.26
N ALA A 248 -25.21 6.31 0.31
CA ALA A 248 -25.47 5.05 -0.40
C ALA A 248 -26.94 4.97 -0.87
N GLN A 249 -27.90 5.45 -0.06
CA GLN A 249 -29.31 5.57 -0.42
C GLN A 249 -29.55 6.57 -1.54
N GLY A 250 -29.05 7.80 -1.41
CA GLY A 250 -29.21 8.87 -2.40
C GLY A 250 -28.65 8.50 -3.79
N TRP A 251 -27.55 7.76 -3.81
CA TRP A 251 -26.91 7.26 -5.03
C TRP A 251 -27.37 5.87 -5.48
N GLN A 252 -28.37 5.28 -4.80
CA GLN A 252 -28.94 3.94 -5.08
C GLN A 252 -27.91 2.80 -5.12
N ARG A 253 -26.89 2.86 -4.25
CA ARG A 253 -25.80 1.88 -4.15
C ARG A 253 -26.17 0.71 -3.25
N GLN A 254 -27.04 -0.16 -3.76
CA GLN A 254 -27.62 -1.30 -3.02
C GLN A 254 -26.56 -2.19 -2.35
N THR A 255 -25.49 -2.57 -3.05
CA THR A 255 -24.40 -3.36 -2.46
C THR A 255 -23.72 -2.63 -1.30
N VAL A 256 -23.52 -1.32 -1.41
CA VAL A 256 -22.85 -0.52 -0.39
C VAL A 256 -23.78 -0.22 0.79
N GLN A 257 -25.06 0.04 0.54
CA GLN A 257 -26.11 0.12 1.57
C GLN A 257 -26.08 -1.14 2.45
N PHE A 258 -26.03 -2.31 1.81
CA PHE A 258 -25.88 -3.58 2.50
C PHE A 258 -24.58 -3.65 3.33
N MET A 259 -23.43 -3.30 2.74
CA MET A 259 -22.14 -3.31 3.45
C MET A 259 -22.10 -2.40 4.68
N LEU A 260 -22.89 -1.32 4.67
CA LEU A 260 -23.04 -0.37 5.77
C LEU A 260 -24.06 -0.81 6.83
N GLY A 261 -24.62 -2.02 6.70
CA GLY A 261 -25.58 -2.58 7.65
C GLY A 261 -27.03 -2.19 7.38
N GLU A 262 -27.38 -1.72 6.17
CA GLU A 262 -28.78 -1.45 5.83
C GLU A 262 -29.58 -2.75 5.71
N ARG A 263 -30.42 -2.98 6.72
CA ARG A 263 -31.19 -4.20 7.00
C ARG A 263 -32.30 -4.54 5.99
N ARG A 264 -32.41 -3.81 4.87
CA ARG A 264 -33.56 -3.84 3.94
C ARG A 264 -33.22 -4.09 2.47
N VAL A 265 -31.94 -4.23 2.13
CA VAL A 265 -31.55 -4.42 0.73
C VAL A 265 -31.67 -5.91 0.39
N GLY A 266 -32.72 -6.26 -0.37
CA GLY A 266 -32.91 -7.59 -0.94
C GLY A 266 -31.80 -7.92 -1.92
N LEU A 267 -30.77 -8.63 -1.45
CA LEU A 267 -29.62 -9.08 -2.22
C LEU A 267 -29.57 -10.60 -2.21
N ASP A 268 -30.51 -11.23 -2.91
CA ASP A 268 -30.48 -12.69 -3.14
C ASP A 268 -29.23 -13.13 -3.95
N ASN A 269 -28.45 -12.19 -4.49
CA ASN A 269 -27.41 -12.44 -5.50
C ASN A 269 -26.08 -11.67 -5.28
N VAL A 270 -25.69 -11.29 -4.05
CA VAL A 270 -24.36 -10.70 -3.80
C VAL A 270 -23.60 -11.55 -2.78
N GLN A 271 -22.47 -12.14 -3.17
CA GLN A 271 -21.56 -12.83 -2.25
C GLN A 271 -21.05 -11.84 -1.19
N ILE A 272 -21.40 -12.09 0.06
CA ILE A 272 -20.98 -11.33 1.23
C ILE A 272 -20.02 -12.22 2.03
N ASN A 273 -18.72 -11.92 1.99
CA ASN A 273 -17.72 -12.72 2.73
C ASN A 273 -17.47 -12.23 4.16
N ARG A 274 -18.24 -11.26 4.69
CA ARG A 274 -17.99 -10.71 6.03
C ARG A 274 -18.53 -11.58 7.14
N THR A 275 -17.64 -12.11 7.96
CA THR A 275 -17.99 -12.83 9.20
C THR A 275 -17.62 -11.97 10.41
N ALA A 276 -18.60 -11.64 11.26
CA ALA A 276 -18.34 -11.01 12.56
C ALA A 276 -18.41 -12.07 13.67
N VAL A 277 -17.38 -12.13 14.51
CA VAL A 277 -17.32 -13.04 15.66
C VAL A 277 -17.29 -12.20 16.93
N GLU A 278 -18.32 -12.32 17.76
CA GLU A 278 -18.44 -11.62 19.04
C GLU A 278 -18.35 -12.61 20.21
N LEU A 279 -17.63 -12.24 21.28
CA LEU A 279 -17.60 -13.02 22.51
C LEU A 279 -18.92 -12.84 23.29
N VAL A 280 -19.63 -13.94 23.53
CA VAL A 280 -20.85 -13.97 24.33
C VAL A 280 -20.64 -14.84 25.58
N PRO A 281 -21.40 -14.65 26.67
CA PRO A 281 -21.19 -15.39 27.92
C PRO A 281 -21.22 -16.92 27.78
N THR A 282 -21.87 -17.43 26.74
CA THR A 282 -22.03 -18.85 26.43
C THR A 282 -21.03 -19.39 25.40
N GLY A 283 -20.19 -18.54 24.81
CA GLY A 283 -19.26 -18.93 23.73
C GLY A 283 -18.98 -17.79 22.74
N LEU A 284 -19.19 -18.06 21.46
CA LEU A 284 -18.97 -17.13 20.35
C LEU A 284 -20.29 -16.91 19.61
N ARG A 285 -20.61 -15.68 19.24
CA ARG A 285 -21.69 -15.37 18.31
C ARG A 285 -21.09 -15.15 16.94
N ILE A 286 -21.49 -15.99 16.00
CA ILE A 286 -21.11 -15.87 14.59
C ILE A 286 -22.25 -15.15 13.89
N ALA A 287 -21.94 -14.03 13.24
CA ALA A 287 -22.89 -13.28 12.45
C ALA A 287 -22.40 -13.22 10.99
N GLY A 288 -23.31 -13.45 10.04
CA GLY A 288 -23.01 -13.38 8.61
C GLY A 288 -24.25 -13.57 7.71
N ASP A 289 -24.02 -13.74 6.40
CA ASP A 289 -25.07 -14.06 5.42
C ASP A 289 -25.49 -15.55 5.53
N PRO A 290 -26.77 -15.93 5.38
CA PRO A 290 -27.21 -17.31 5.13
C PRO A 290 -26.33 -18.15 4.19
N GLN A 291 -25.75 -17.54 3.16
CA GLN A 291 -24.82 -18.24 2.26
C GLN A 291 -23.52 -18.66 2.97
N LEU A 292 -23.00 -17.82 3.87
CA LEU A 292 -21.83 -18.16 4.69
C LEU A 292 -22.10 -19.38 5.56
N PHE A 293 -23.24 -19.41 6.26
CA PHE A 293 -23.56 -20.54 7.15
C PHE A 293 -23.69 -21.86 6.37
N ARG A 294 -24.27 -21.82 5.16
CA ARG A 294 -24.30 -22.96 4.25
C ARG A 294 -22.91 -23.37 3.77
N LEU A 295 -22.05 -22.42 3.44
CA LEU A 295 -20.66 -22.68 3.05
C LEU A 295 -19.89 -23.33 4.19
N LEU A 296 -20.01 -22.83 5.43
CA LEU A 296 -19.37 -23.41 6.61
C LEU A 296 -19.88 -24.84 6.87
N ALA A 297 -21.19 -25.06 6.77
CA ALA A 297 -21.78 -26.39 6.91
C ALA A 297 -21.26 -27.35 5.84
N SER A 298 -21.28 -26.92 4.58
CA SER A 298 -20.79 -27.71 3.44
C SER A 298 -19.28 -27.98 3.52
N ALA A 299 -18.49 -27.03 4.00
CA ALA A 299 -17.07 -27.22 4.24
C ALA A 299 -16.82 -28.33 5.27
N ILE A 300 -17.57 -28.34 6.38
CA ILE A 300 -17.47 -29.39 7.38
C ILE A 300 -17.90 -30.74 6.80
N ASP A 301 -19.03 -30.80 6.12
CA ASP A 301 -19.55 -32.03 5.51
C ASP A 301 -18.54 -32.62 4.51
N ILE A 302 -18.01 -31.79 3.59
CA ILE A 302 -17.00 -32.22 2.60
C ILE A 302 -15.72 -32.70 3.27
N ALA A 303 -15.20 -31.99 4.27
CA ALA A 303 -13.97 -32.38 4.94
C ALA A 303 -14.13 -33.67 5.76
N LEU A 304 -15.29 -33.87 6.40
CA LEU A 304 -15.62 -35.11 7.10
C LEU A 304 -15.80 -36.28 6.14
N ASP A 305 -16.44 -36.07 4.99
CA ASP A 305 -16.65 -37.11 3.98
C ASP A 305 -15.35 -37.51 3.26
N ASP A 306 -14.46 -36.55 3.00
CA ASP A 306 -13.16 -36.78 2.33
C ASP A 306 -12.16 -37.50 3.24
N LEU A 307 -12.07 -37.10 4.51
CA LEU A 307 -11.12 -37.68 5.48
C LEU A 307 -11.68 -38.92 6.18
N GLY A 308 -13.00 -38.96 6.43
CA GLY A 308 -13.61 -39.90 7.37
C GLY A 308 -13.31 -39.56 8.83
N GLU A 309 -14.15 -40.05 9.74
CA GLU A 309 -14.10 -39.74 11.18
C GLU A 309 -12.75 -40.00 11.87
N PRO A 310 -12.06 -41.15 11.67
CA PRO A 310 -10.80 -41.40 12.35
C PRO A 310 -9.66 -40.49 11.85
N GLU A 311 -9.64 -40.16 10.56
CA GLU A 311 -8.60 -39.29 9.99
C GLU A 311 -8.88 -37.81 10.33
N TRP A 312 -10.15 -37.40 10.32
CA TRP A 312 -10.57 -36.08 10.81
C TRP A 312 -10.10 -35.83 12.24
N GLN A 313 -10.38 -36.77 13.15
CA GLN A 313 -9.98 -36.67 14.55
C GLN A 313 -8.46 -36.61 14.68
N ALA A 314 -7.73 -37.42 13.90
CA ALA A 314 -6.27 -37.46 13.93
C ALA A 314 -5.62 -36.15 13.43
N ARG A 315 -6.17 -35.54 12.38
CA ARG A 315 -5.60 -34.34 11.72
C ARG A 315 -6.01 -33.03 12.40
N THR A 316 -7.28 -32.91 12.75
CA THR A 316 -7.84 -31.67 13.31
C THR A 316 -7.79 -31.63 14.84
N GLY A 317 -7.70 -32.79 15.48
CA GLY A 317 -7.86 -32.95 16.93
C GLY A 317 -9.29 -32.66 17.42
N ARG A 318 -10.27 -32.57 16.51
CA ARG A 318 -11.67 -32.22 16.80
C ARG A 318 -12.56 -33.45 16.74
N ASP A 319 -13.56 -33.47 17.62
CA ASP A 319 -14.59 -34.50 17.63
C ASP A 319 -15.45 -34.42 16.36
N PRO A 320 -15.52 -35.49 15.54
CA PRO A 320 -16.33 -35.50 14.33
C PRO A 320 -17.83 -35.39 14.62
N GLU A 321 -18.32 -35.85 15.78
CA GLU A 321 -19.72 -35.70 16.16
C GLU A 321 -20.06 -34.24 16.45
N VAL A 322 -19.16 -33.51 17.13
CA VAL A 322 -19.31 -32.07 17.38
C VAL A 322 -19.29 -31.29 16.07
N ALA A 323 -18.38 -31.62 15.16
CA ALA A 323 -18.32 -30.98 13.84
C ALA A 323 -19.61 -31.21 13.05
N ARG A 324 -20.13 -32.44 13.02
CA ARG A 324 -21.36 -32.81 12.31
C ARG A 324 -22.60 -32.16 12.92
N ALA A 325 -22.70 -32.16 14.25
CA ALA A 325 -23.77 -31.46 14.96
C ALA A 325 -23.73 -29.97 14.63
N PHE A 326 -22.55 -29.36 14.60
CA PHE A 326 -22.41 -27.96 14.23
C PHE A 326 -22.81 -27.67 12.79
N ALA A 327 -22.40 -28.51 11.84
CA ALA A 327 -22.83 -28.41 10.44
C ALA A 327 -24.36 -28.44 10.30
N GLN A 328 -25.03 -29.28 11.10
CA GLN A 328 -26.49 -29.30 11.14
C GLN A 328 -27.08 -28.01 11.73
N ARG A 329 -26.53 -27.50 12.83
CA ARG A 329 -26.97 -26.23 13.43
C ARG A 329 -26.76 -25.04 12.49
N LEU A 330 -25.67 -25.01 11.74
CA LEU A 330 -25.40 -24.03 10.69
C LEU A 330 -26.44 -24.07 9.55
N ARG A 331 -27.21 -25.16 9.41
CA ARG A 331 -28.34 -25.25 8.45
C ARG A 331 -29.68 -24.92 9.09
N ASP A 332 -29.90 -25.38 10.33
CA ASP A 332 -31.24 -25.47 10.92
C ASP A 332 -31.51 -24.41 11.99
N ASP A 333 -30.49 -24.01 12.76
CA ASP A 333 -30.64 -23.18 13.97
C ASP A 333 -30.28 -21.69 13.74
N VAL A 334 -29.92 -21.35 12.51
CA VAL A 334 -29.46 -20.02 12.15
C VAL A 334 -30.63 -19.05 12.18
N VAL A 335 -30.61 -18.10 13.13
CA VAL A 335 -31.71 -17.15 13.33
C VAL A 335 -31.40 -15.81 12.68
N PRO A 336 -32.42 -15.11 12.14
CA PRO A 336 -32.23 -13.74 11.70
C PRO A 336 -31.79 -12.87 12.89
N ALA A 337 -30.65 -12.20 12.75
CA ALA A 337 -30.19 -11.20 13.68
C ALA A 337 -31.23 -10.08 13.80
N ALA A 338 -31.25 -9.35 14.93
CA ALA A 338 -32.03 -8.11 15.03
C ALA A 338 -31.75 -7.21 13.79
N SER A 339 -30.48 -7.24 13.34
CA SER A 339 -29.94 -7.36 11.96
C SER A 339 -30.83 -7.15 10.75
N GLY A 340 -31.94 -7.87 10.63
CA GLY A 340 -32.76 -7.97 9.41
C GLY A 340 -32.08 -8.60 8.19
N SER A 341 -30.79 -8.37 7.94
CA SER A 341 -30.02 -8.92 6.80
C SER A 341 -28.91 -9.89 7.21
N TRP A 342 -28.58 -9.94 8.49
CA TRP A 342 -27.61 -10.89 9.05
C TRP A 342 -28.36 -12.03 9.69
N HIS A 343 -27.73 -13.18 9.66
CA HIS A 343 -28.12 -14.30 10.49
C HIS A 343 -27.05 -14.50 11.56
N GLU A 344 -27.48 -14.98 12.71
CA GLU A 344 -26.66 -15.18 13.89
C GLU A 344 -26.79 -16.62 14.38
N LEU A 345 -25.68 -17.17 14.86
CA LEU A 345 -25.65 -18.45 15.54
C LEU A 345 -24.67 -18.35 16.71
N ASP A 346 -25.17 -18.63 17.91
CA ASP A 346 -24.32 -18.82 19.08
C ASP A 346 -23.65 -20.20 18.98
N ALA A 347 -22.33 -20.21 18.83
CA ALA A 347 -21.49 -21.39 18.72
C ALA A 347 -20.56 -21.50 19.93
N THR A 348 -20.25 -22.72 20.33
CA THR A 348 -19.15 -22.96 21.26
C THR A 348 -17.80 -22.73 20.58
N VAL A 349 -16.76 -22.52 21.37
CA VAL A 349 -15.39 -22.34 20.88
C VAL A 349 -14.93 -23.57 20.07
N ASP A 350 -15.34 -24.78 20.47
CA ASP A 350 -14.94 -26.00 19.76
C ASP A 350 -15.68 -26.19 18.45
N GLU A 351 -16.96 -25.83 18.38
CA GLU A 351 -17.73 -25.77 17.13
C GLU A 351 -17.11 -24.79 16.12
N PHE A 352 -16.78 -23.58 16.57
CA PHE A 352 -16.11 -22.59 15.73
C PHE A 352 -14.75 -23.09 15.21
N ARG A 353 -13.97 -23.74 16.07
CA ARG A 353 -12.68 -24.34 15.68
C ARG A 353 -12.85 -25.52 14.72
N SER A 354 -13.94 -26.28 14.81
CA SER A 354 -14.26 -27.34 13.83
C SER A 354 -14.51 -26.76 12.44
N ALA A 355 -15.29 -25.70 12.32
CA ALA A 355 -15.49 -25.01 11.05
C ALA A 355 -14.18 -24.46 10.47
N ARG A 356 -13.35 -23.84 11.30
CA ARG A 356 -12.02 -23.35 10.89
C ARG A 356 -11.09 -24.48 10.43
N SER A 357 -11.12 -25.62 11.12
CA SER A 357 -10.31 -26.80 10.74
C SER A 357 -10.78 -27.39 9.42
N ALA A 358 -12.08 -27.45 9.17
CA ALA A 358 -12.63 -27.87 7.88
C ALA A 358 -12.18 -26.96 6.72
N LEU A 359 -12.26 -25.65 6.91
CA LEU A 359 -11.78 -24.68 5.91
C LEU A 359 -10.27 -24.83 5.66
N ALA A 360 -9.48 -25.08 6.71
CA ALA A 360 -8.04 -25.32 6.56
C ALA A 360 -7.74 -26.59 5.76
N GLU A 361 -8.49 -27.68 5.98
CA GLU A 361 -8.36 -28.91 5.21
C GLU A 361 -8.74 -28.70 3.74
N ILE A 362 -9.78 -27.91 3.44
CA ILE A 362 -10.15 -27.62 2.05
C ILE A 362 -9.14 -26.65 1.38
N ALA A 363 -8.64 -25.67 2.14
CA ALA A 363 -7.70 -24.67 1.65
C ALA A 363 -6.32 -25.27 1.34
N TYR A 364 -5.81 -26.10 2.25
CA TYR A 364 -4.41 -26.56 2.23
C TYR A 364 -4.26 -28.08 2.11
N GLY A 365 -5.33 -28.83 2.32
CA GLY A 365 -5.34 -30.28 2.19
C GLY A 365 -5.52 -30.78 0.75
N THR A 366 -5.68 -32.09 0.65
CA THR A 366 -5.80 -32.83 -0.61
C THR A 366 -7.21 -32.82 -1.18
N THR A 367 -8.18 -32.26 -0.45
CA THR A 367 -9.59 -32.25 -0.82
C THR A 367 -9.79 -31.52 -2.17
N PRO A 368 -10.22 -32.24 -3.22
CA PRO A 368 -10.30 -31.68 -4.57
C PRO A 368 -11.58 -30.88 -4.80
N VAL A 369 -12.59 -31.05 -3.94
CA VAL A 369 -13.92 -30.44 -4.07
C VAL A 369 -14.04 -29.25 -3.13
N THR A 370 -14.54 -28.14 -3.64
CA THR A 370 -14.84 -26.94 -2.86
C THR A 370 -16.37 -26.78 -2.66
N PRO A 371 -16.82 -26.22 -1.52
CA PRO A 371 -18.23 -25.96 -1.25
C PRO A 371 -18.88 -25.02 -2.27
N ASP A 372 -20.10 -25.36 -2.71
CA ASP A 372 -21.01 -24.48 -3.48
C ASP A 372 -20.38 -23.75 -4.69
N GLY A 373 -19.40 -24.36 -5.36
CA GLY A 373 -18.71 -23.77 -6.51
C GLY A 373 -17.71 -22.66 -6.17
N SER A 374 -17.39 -22.48 -4.88
CA SER A 374 -16.40 -21.52 -4.40
C SER A 374 -15.00 -21.89 -4.90
N SER A 375 -14.14 -20.92 -5.18
CA SER A 375 -12.75 -21.22 -5.50
C SER A 375 -11.94 -21.50 -4.23
N ARG A 376 -10.83 -22.25 -4.36
CA ARG A 376 -9.91 -22.46 -3.22
C ARG A 376 -9.34 -21.14 -2.69
N ALA A 377 -9.21 -20.11 -3.53
CA ALA A 377 -8.81 -18.78 -3.11
C ALA A 377 -9.85 -18.12 -2.19
N ASP A 378 -11.15 -18.26 -2.51
CA ASP A 378 -12.24 -17.73 -1.68
C ASP A 378 -12.26 -18.40 -0.29
N ILE A 379 -11.98 -19.71 -0.24
CA ILE A 379 -11.87 -20.47 1.02
C ILE A 379 -10.66 -20.00 1.85
N VAL A 380 -9.51 -19.73 1.21
CA VAL A 380 -8.32 -19.20 1.88
C VAL A 380 -8.58 -17.79 2.43
N ASP A 381 -9.24 -16.93 1.65
CA ASP A 381 -9.57 -15.57 2.07
C ASP A 381 -10.53 -15.58 3.27
N LEU A 382 -11.55 -16.43 3.25
CA LEU A 382 -12.47 -16.62 4.37
C LEU A 382 -11.74 -17.14 5.62
N LEU A 383 -10.86 -18.13 5.47
CA LEU A 383 -10.08 -18.67 6.59
C LEU A 383 -9.19 -17.59 7.22
N GLN A 384 -8.50 -16.80 6.39
CA GLN A 384 -7.68 -15.69 6.88
C GLN A 384 -8.52 -14.60 7.55
N GLU A 385 -9.76 -14.37 7.10
CA GLU A 385 -10.68 -13.46 7.77
C GLU A 385 -11.05 -13.98 9.16
N LEU A 386 -11.39 -15.26 9.30
CA LEU A 386 -11.69 -15.88 10.59
C LEU A 386 -10.48 -15.87 11.54
N ASP A 387 -9.26 -16.07 11.03
CA ASP A 387 -8.02 -16.02 11.82
C ASP A 387 -7.69 -14.61 12.36
N ARG A 388 -8.25 -13.55 11.77
CA ARG A 388 -8.07 -12.16 12.22
C ARG A 388 -9.04 -11.76 13.33
N GLN A 389 -10.09 -12.56 13.58
CA GLN A 389 -11.07 -12.29 14.62
C GLN A 389 -10.51 -12.71 16.01
N PRO A 390 -10.87 -12.00 17.09
CA PRO A 390 -10.44 -12.36 18.43
C PRO A 390 -11.02 -13.73 18.83
N GLY A 391 -10.13 -14.69 19.07
CA GLY A 391 -10.48 -16.02 19.57
C GLY A 391 -10.50 -16.11 21.09
#